data_AF-A0A975LDN3-F1
#
_entry.id   AF-A0A975LDN3-F1
#
_cell.length_a   1.000
_cell.length_b   1.000
_cell.length_c   1.000
_cell.angle_alpha   90.00
_cell.angle_beta   90.00
_cell.angle_gamma   90.00
#
_symmetry.space_group_name_H-M   'P 1'
#
loop_
_entity.id
_entity.type
_entity.pdbx_description
1 polymer ?
#
loop_
_entity_poly.entity_id
_entity_poly.type
_entity_poly.pdbx_seq_one_letter_code
_entity_poly.pdbx_strand_id
1 'polypeptide(L)'
;MSGPATEPEEDGGRLLEIWGDTVDSRHTIWAIALGVGLTVPLYLGAELLFSRLVDDATVAGTYALLVGLVGCLLAGFVGALLFAPKRVVTEHAPTEESRRAAMDAVEADYGPLGDPSELSEPVRSELRALGLYDDLLAQHRRREEREAP
;
A
#
# COMPACT_ATOMS: atom_id res chain seq x y z
N MET A 1 -44.58 14.09 -4.82
CA MET A 1 -44.03 12.82 -5.33
C MET A 1 -42.70 13.15 -6.00
N SER A 2 -41.62 13.16 -5.21
CA SER A 2 -40.26 13.37 -5.71
C SER A 2 -39.58 12.01 -5.73
N GLY A 3 -39.04 11.63 -6.89
CA GLY A 3 -38.37 10.34 -7.11
C GLY A 3 -37.12 10.18 -6.24
N PRO A 4 -36.68 8.93 -5.99
CA PRO A 4 -35.49 8.69 -5.18
C PRO A 4 -34.26 9.24 -5.90
N ALA A 5 -33.45 9.98 -5.15
CA ALA A 5 -32.11 10.37 -5.57
C ALA A 5 -31.33 9.09 -5.88
N THR A 6 -30.83 8.99 -7.10
CA THR A 6 -29.87 7.98 -7.51
C THR A 6 -28.62 8.19 -6.66
N GLU A 7 -28.46 7.37 -5.63
CA GLU A 7 -27.19 7.23 -4.93
C GLU A 7 -26.15 6.77 -5.97
N PRO A 8 -24.97 7.40 -6.05
CA PRO A 8 -23.91 6.89 -6.90
C PRO A 8 -23.54 5.51 -6.37
N GLU A 9 -23.74 4.51 -7.21
CA GLU A 9 -23.33 3.12 -7.01
C GLU A 9 -21.83 3.13 -6.64
N GLU A 10 -21.51 2.95 -5.35
CA GLU A 10 -20.15 2.66 -4.91
C GLU A 10 -19.73 1.38 -5.61
N ASP A 11 -18.88 1.51 -6.64
CA ASP A 11 -18.22 0.36 -7.27
C ASP A 11 -17.27 -0.23 -6.24
N GLY A 12 -17.81 -1.11 -5.40
CA GLY A 12 -17.14 -1.88 -4.35
C GLY A 12 -16.15 -2.87 -4.96
N GLY A 13 -15.09 -2.35 -5.58
CA GLY A 13 -13.89 -3.11 -5.89
C GLY A 13 -13.32 -3.63 -4.60
N ARG A 14 -13.25 -4.96 -4.46
CA ARG A 14 -12.66 -5.62 -3.29
C ARG A 14 -11.24 -5.08 -3.09
N LEU A 15 -11.02 -4.36 -2.00
CA LEU A 15 -9.72 -3.85 -1.60
C LEU A 15 -8.85 -5.04 -1.13
N LEU A 16 -7.59 -5.07 -1.55
CA LEU A 16 -6.61 -6.08 -1.22
C LEU A 16 -5.36 -5.41 -0.65
N GLU A 17 -4.85 -5.93 0.46
CA GLU A 17 -3.57 -5.49 1.01
C GLU A 17 -2.43 -6.23 0.32
N ILE A 18 -1.56 -5.50 -0.38
CA ILE A 18 -0.37 -6.04 -1.03
C ILE A 18 0.83 -5.22 -0.54
N TRP A 19 1.80 -5.87 0.10
CA TRP A 19 3.02 -5.21 0.56
C TRP A 19 2.75 -3.98 1.46
N GLY A 20 1.73 -4.06 2.32
CA GLY A 20 1.35 -2.98 3.25
C GLY A 20 0.66 -1.78 2.58
N ASP A 21 0.30 -1.87 1.30
CA ASP A 21 -0.54 -0.88 0.61
C ASP A 21 -1.89 -1.50 0.25
N THR A 22 -2.97 -0.72 0.40
CA THR A 22 -4.32 -1.16 0.03
C THR A 22 -4.58 -0.79 -1.42
N VAL A 23 -4.73 -1.80 -2.26
CA VAL A 23 -4.98 -1.64 -3.69
C VAL A 23 -6.34 -2.24 -4.08
N ASP A 24 -6.95 -1.71 -5.12
CA ASP A 24 -8.17 -2.27 -5.67
C ASP A 24 -7.84 -3.51 -6.52
N SER A 25 -8.38 -4.66 -6.12
CA SER A 25 -8.13 -5.95 -6.79
C SER A 25 -8.40 -5.96 -8.29
N ARG A 26 -9.42 -5.23 -8.77
CA ARG A 26 -9.78 -5.20 -10.19
C ARG A 26 -8.71 -4.46 -11.00
N HIS A 27 -8.27 -3.30 -10.51
CA HIS A 27 -7.23 -2.53 -11.17
C HIS A 27 -5.88 -3.29 -11.15
N THR A 28 -5.57 -3.98 -10.05
CA THR A 28 -4.37 -4.82 -9.96
C THR A 28 -4.38 -5.95 -10.99
N ILE A 29 -5.49 -6.69 -11.11
CA ILE A 29 -5.60 -7.78 -12.10
C ILE A 29 -5.48 -7.23 -13.52
N TRP A 30 -6.11 -6.10 -13.83
CA TRP A 30 -5.99 -5.46 -15.13
C TRP A 30 -4.57 -4.97 -15.42
N ALA A 31 -3.85 -4.42 -14.43
CA ALA A 31 -2.46 -4.01 -14.58
C ALA A 31 -1.55 -5.19 -14.90
N ILE A 32 -1.73 -6.33 -14.21
CA ILE A 32 -0.98 -7.57 -14.50
C ILE A 32 -1.29 -8.07 -15.91
N ALA A 33 -2.57 -8.13 -16.27
CA ALA A 33 -3.00 -8.58 -17.59
C ALA A 33 -2.44 -7.70 -18.71
N LEU A 34 -2.43 -6.37 -18.52
CA LEU A 34 -1.85 -5.42 -19.47
C LEU A 34 -0.33 -5.59 -19.56
N GLY A 35 0.36 -5.80 -18.43
CA GLY A 35 1.79 -6.10 -18.38
C GLY A 35 2.16 -7.34 -19.18
N VAL A 36 1.51 -8.47 -18.87
CA VAL A 36 1.75 -9.73 -19.60
C VAL A 36 1.36 -9.58 -21.07
N GLY A 37 0.21 -8.97 -21.34
CA GLY A 37 -0.33 -8.80 -22.69
C GLY A 37 0.47 -7.86 -23.58
N LEU A 38 1.22 -6.91 -23.01
CA LEU A 38 2.08 -6.02 -23.79
C LEU A 38 3.51 -6.56 -23.92
N THR A 39 4.09 -7.03 -22.81
CA THR A 39 5.50 -7.44 -22.78
C THR A 39 5.74 -8.74 -23.54
N VAL A 40 4.90 -9.77 -23.35
CA VAL A 40 5.13 -11.09 -23.95
C VAL A 40 5.08 -11.03 -25.49
N PRO A 41 4.07 -10.41 -26.12
CA PRO A 41 4.05 -10.28 -27.58
C PRO A 41 5.20 -9.43 -28.11
N LEU A 42 5.62 -8.40 -27.37
CA LEU A 42 6.73 -7.55 -27.79
C LEU A 42 8.06 -8.31 -27.78
N TYR A 43 8.31 -9.11 -26.75
CA TYR A 43 9.48 -10.01 -26.68
C TYR A 43 9.45 -11.05 -27.81
N LEU A 44 8.35 -11.79 -27.97
CA LEU A 44 8.25 -12.84 -28.98
C LEU A 44 8.33 -12.28 -30.41
N GLY A 45 7.73 -11.10 -30.65
CA GLY A 45 7.82 -10.40 -31.92
C GLY A 45 9.25 -9.95 -32.22
N ALA A 46 9.97 -9.46 -31.21
CA ALA A 46 11.38 -9.09 -31.34
C ALA A 46 12.28 -10.30 -31.59
N GLU A 47 12.07 -11.40 -30.88
CA GLU A 47 12.80 -12.66 -31.07
C GLU A 47 12.59 -13.21 -32.49
N LEU A 48 11.34 -13.22 -32.97
CA LEU A 48 11.01 -13.64 -34.33
C LEU A 48 11.65 -12.71 -35.38
N LEU A 49 11.66 -11.39 -35.13
CA LEU A 49 12.26 -10.44 -36.06
C LEU A 49 13.79 -10.58 -36.09
N PHE A 50 14.44 -10.61 -34.93
CA PHE A 50 15.90 -10.68 -34.85
C PHE A 50 16.46 -12.02 -35.32
N SER A 51 15.76 -13.13 -35.09
CA SER A 51 16.14 -14.44 -35.66
C SER A 51 16.09 -14.49 -37.19
N ARG A 52 15.43 -13.54 -37.85
CA ARG A 52 15.42 -13.39 -39.31
C ARG A 52 16.46 -12.41 -39.84
N LEU A 53 16.97 -11.53 -38.98
CA LEU A 53 17.89 -10.45 -39.35
C LEU A 53 19.34 -10.74 -38.94
N VAL A 54 19.56 -11.59 -37.94
CA VAL A 54 20.85 -11.87 -37.33
C VAL A 54 21.13 -13.37 -37.38
N ASP A 55 22.31 -13.75 -37.87
CA ASP A 55 22.70 -15.17 -38.00
C ASP A 55 23.02 -15.85 -36.65
N ASP A 56 23.39 -15.07 -35.64
CA ASP A 56 23.68 -15.56 -34.30
C ASP A 56 22.42 -15.52 -33.40
N ALA A 57 21.93 -16.70 -33.05
CA ALA A 57 20.76 -16.89 -32.20
C ALA A 57 20.94 -16.32 -30.78
N THR A 58 22.16 -16.32 -30.25
CA THR A 58 22.47 -15.79 -28.91
C THR A 58 22.34 -14.27 -28.89
N VAL A 59 22.83 -13.63 -29.96
CA VAL A 59 22.75 -12.18 -30.13
C VAL A 59 21.29 -11.76 -30.34
N ALA A 60 20.55 -12.49 -31.19
CA ALA A 60 19.13 -12.24 -31.41
C ALA A 60 18.30 -12.33 -30.11
N GLY A 61 18.52 -13.36 -29.29
CA GLY A 61 17.85 -13.52 -28.01
C GLY A 61 18.18 -12.40 -27.01
N THR A 62 19.44 -11.97 -26.96
CA THR A 62 19.87 -10.86 -26.07
C THR A 62 19.18 -9.54 -26.45
N TYR A 63 19.07 -9.22 -27.74
CA TYR A 63 18.35 -8.03 -28.19
C TYR A 63 16.83 -8.14 -27.98
N ALA A 64 16.26 -9.34 -28.14
CA ALA A 64 14.84 -9.57 -27.85
C ALA A 64 14.51 -9.31 -26.37
N LEU A 65 15.39 -9.71 -25.44
CA LEU A 65 15.25 -9.41 -24.02
C LEU A 65 15.25 -7.90 -23.73
N LEU A 66 16.11 -7.12 -24.41
CA LEU A 66 16.12 -5.66 -24.29
C LEU A 66 14.80 -5.05 -24.75
N VAL A 67 14.24 -5.56 -25.86
CA VAL A 67 12.93 -5.12 -26.33
C VAL A 67 11.81 -5.51 -25.36
N GLY A 68 11.87 -6.71 -24.77
CA GLY A 68 10.97 -7.12 -23.69
C GLY A 68 11.03 -6.18 -22.48
N LEU A 69 12.22 -5.75 -22.07
CA LEU A 69 12.39 -4.77 -21.00
C LEU A 69 11.73 -3.42 -21.33
N VAL A 70 11.89 -2.92 -22.56
CA VAL A 70 11.17 -1.72 -23.03
C VAL A 70 9.66 -1.93 -22.95
N GLY A 71 9.18 -3.13 -23.30
CA GLY A 71 7.76 -3.52 -23.14
C GLY A 71 7.26 -3.40 -21.71
N CYS A 72 8.04 -3.88 -20.73
CA CYS A 72 7.70 -3.72 -19.30
C CYS A 72 7.59 -2.25 -18.89
N LEU A 73 8.53 -1.40 -19.33
CA LEU A 73 8.50 0.03 -19.02
C LEU A 73 7.27 0.71 -19.62
N LEU A 74 6.93 0.37 -20.87
CA LEU A 74 5.72 0.88 -21.53
C LEU A 74 4.45 0.40 -20.82
N ALA A 75 4.39 -0.86 -20.40
CA ALA A 75 3.24 -1.39 -19.67
C ALA A 75 3.06 -0.69 -18.32
N GLY A 76 4.15 -0.47 -17.58
CA GLY A 76 4.13 0.29 -16.33
C GLY A 76 3.69 1.73 -16.54
N PHE A 77 4.19 2.39 -17.60
CA PHE A 77 3.80 3.76 -17.94
C PHE A 77 2.31 3.86 -18.33
N VAL A 78 1.82 2.95 -19.17
CA VAL A 78 0.40 2.88 -19.55
C VAL A 78 -0.47 2.58 -18.33
N GLY A 79 -0.03 1.65 -17.46
CA GLY A 79 -0.72 1.34 -16.21
C GLY A 79 -0.80 2.55 -15.28
N ALA A 80 0.28 3.32 -15.15
CA ALA A 80 0.31 4.54 -14.35
C ALA A 80 -0.62 5.64 -14.89
N LEU A 81 -0.76 5.74 -16.21
CA LEU A 81 -1.70 6.66 -16.85
C LEU A 81 -3.16 6.22 -16.69
N LEU A 82 -3.43 4.91 -16.85
CA LEU A 82 -4.79 4.36 -16.78
C LEU A 82 -5.32 4.31 -15.34
N PHE A 83 -4.43 4.04 -14.38
CA PHE A 83 -4.75 3.96 -12.96
C PHE A 83 -4.10 5.12 -12.22
N ALA A 84 -4.56 6.33 -12.51
CA ALA A 84 -4.07 7.54 -11.84
C ALA A 84 -4.14 7.38 -10.31
N PRO A 85 -3.15 7.90 -9.56
CA PRO A 85 -3.07 7.73 -8.12
C PRO A 85 -4.32 8.32 -7.43
N LYS A 86 -5.24 7.45 -7.00
CA LYS A 86 -6.50 7.82 -6.36
C LYS A 86 -6.37 8.15 -4.87
N ARG A 87 -5.15 8.22 -4.31
CA ARG A 87 -4.91 8.54 -2.90
C ARG A 87 -5.36 9.99 -2.61
N VAL A 88 -6.61 10.14 -2.19
CA VAL A 88 -7.01 11.30 -1.40
C VAL A 88 -6.42 11.06 -0.01
N VAL A 89 -5.27 11.68 0.27
CA VAL A 89 -4.73 11.71 1.64
C VAL A 89 -5.64 12.64 2.43
N THR A 90 -6.72 12.08 2.97
CA THR A 90 -7.49 12.77 3.99
C THR A 90 -6.69 12.66 5.28
N GLU A 91 -5.94 13.71 5.61
CA GLU A 91 -5.40 13.92 6.95
C GLU A 91 -6.59 14.07 7.92
N HIS A 92 -7.17 12.95 8.33
CA HIS A 92 -8.06 12.96 9.49
C HIS A 92 -7.17 13.27 10.68
N ALA A 93 -7.37 14.43 11.29
CA ALA A 93 -6.75 14.73 12.58
C ALA A 93 -7.04 13.54 13.51
N PRO A 94 -6.00 12.89 14.08
CA PRO A 94 -6.19 11.69 14.86
C PRO A 94 -7.12 12.01 16.02
N THR A 95 -8.31 11.40 16.01
CA THR A 95 -9.27 11.52 17.10
C THR A 95 -8.73 10.79 18.33
N GLU A 96 -9.16 11.20 19.52
CA GLU A 96 -8.79 10.47 20.75
C GLU A 96 -9.17 8.98 20.67
N GLU A 97 -10.27 8.65 19.99
CA GLU A 97 -10.72 7.27 19.80
C GLU A 97 -9.81 6.47 18.86
N SER A 98 -9.42 7.04 17.72
CA SER A 98 -8.49 6.39 16.78
C SER A 98 -7.15 6.12 17.45
N ARG A 99 -6.68 7.08 18.25
CA ARG A 99 -5.42 6.93 18.97
C ARG A 99 -5.48 5.85 20.05
N ARG A 100 -6.60 5.76 20.77
CA ARG A 100 -6.83 4.67 21.74
C ARG A 100 -6.84 3.30 21.07
N ALA A 101 -7.56 3.15 19.96
CA ALA A 101 -7.60 1.91 19.20
C ALA A 101 -6.20 1.48 18.72
N ALA A 102 -5.35 2.43 18.33
CA ALA A 102 -3.97 2.16 17.97
C ALA A 102 -3.14 1.66 19.18
N MET A 103 -3.31 2.24 20.37
CA MET A 103 -2.63 1.77 21.59
C MET A 103 -3.08 0.35 21.98
N ASP A 104 -4.38 0.07 21.90
CA ASP A 104 -4.93 -1.27 22.19
C ASP A 104 -4.38 -2.32 21.21
N ALA A 105 -4.26 -1.98 19.92
CA ALA A 105 -3.66 -2.87 18.92
C ALA A 105 -2.18 -3.15 19.21
N VAL A 106 -1.41 -2.12 19.61
CA VAL A 106 -0.01 -2.30 20.00
C VAL A 106 0.12 -3.22 21.21
N GLU A 107 -0.75 -3.08 22.22
CA GLU A 107 -0.72 -3.97 23.39
C GLU A 107 -1.10 -5.41 23.05
N ALA A 108 -2.01 -5.61 22.09
CA ALA A 108 -2.38 -6.94 21.62
C ALA A 108 -1.21 -7.67 20.94
N ASP A 109 -0.40 -6.94 20.17
CA ASP A 109 0.71 -7.51 19.40
C ASP A 109 2.00 -7.65 20.22
N TYR A 110 2.30 -6.67 21.08
CA TYR A 110 3.60 -6.55 21.76
C TYR A 110 3.53 -6.71 23.28
N GLY A 111 2.32 -6.83 23.84
CA GLY A 111 2.10 -6.88 25.29
C GLY A 111 1.93 -5.49 25.90
N PRO A 112 1.71 -5.43 27.23
CA PRO A 112 1.27 -4.21 27.89
C PRO A 112 2.28 -3.06 27.78
N LEU A 113 1.76 -1.86 27.51
CA LEU A 113 2.54 -0.62 27.57
C LEU A 113 2.79 -0.28 29.06
N GLY A 114 4.06 -0.15 29.42
CA GLY A 114 4.49 0.21 30.77
C GLY A 114 4.20 1.68 31.12
N ASP A 115 4.52 2.07 32.36
CA ASP A 115 4.36 3.47 32.78
C ASP A 115 5.39 4.37 32.06
N PRO A 116 4.96 5.35 31.24
CA PRO A 116 5.90 6.27 30.61
C PRO A 116 6.66 7.15 31.61
N SER A 117 6.23 7.23 32.87
CA SER A 117 6.91 8.00 33.92
C SER A 117 8.22 7.35 34.37
N GLU A 118 8.37 6.03 34.22
CA GLU A 118 9.58 5.28 34.58
C GLU A 118 10.71 5.42 33.54
N LEU A 119 10.40 5.98 32.37
CA LEU A 119 11.36 6.20 31.30
C LEU A 119 12.37 7.29 31.63
N SER A 120 13.58 7.18 31.06
CA SER A 120 14.62 8.19 31.22
C SER A 120 14.20 9.57 30.71
N GLU A 121 14.75 10.63 31.30
CA GLU A 121 14.38 12.01 30.94
C GLU A 121 14.49 12.34 29.44
N PRO A 122 15.55 11.90 28.71
CA PRO A 122 15.63 12.11 27.27
C PRO A 122 14.44 11.50 26.52
N VAL A 123 14.06 10.26 26.86
CA VAL A 123 12.96 9.55 26.22
C VAL A 123 11.61 10.21 26.54
N ARG A 124 11.40 10.67 27.78
CA ARG A 124 10.18 11.41 28.14
C ARG A 124 10.05 12.71 27.35
N SER A 125 11.16 13.40 27.09
CA SER A 125 11.15 14.63 26.30
C SER A 125 10.75 14.38 24.84
N GLU A 126 11.23 13.30 24.24
CA GLU A 126 10.85 12.89 22.88
C GLU A 126 9.38 12.48 22.81
N LEU A 127 8.90 11.69 23.79
CA LEU A 127 7.49 11.30 23.86
C LEU A 127 6.55 12.50 23.99
N ARG A 128 6.95 13.55 24.73
CA ARG A 128 6.19 14.80 24.82
C ARG A 128 6.25 15.60 23.51
N ALA A 129 7.40 15.65 22.85
CA ALA A 129 7.55 16.30 21.56
C ALA A 129 6.69 15.64 20.46
N LEU A 130 6.52 14.32 20.53
CA LEU A 130 5.64 13.54 19.66
C LEU A 130 4.17 13.58 20.08
N GLY A 131 3.83 14.20 21.22
CA GLY A 131 2.48 14.24 21.76
C GLY A 131 1.94 12.85 22.12
N LEU A 132 2.80 11.94 22.57
CA LEU A 132 2.46 10.55 22.88
C LEU A 132 2.47 10.25 24.39
N TYR A 133 3.13 11.09 25.18
CA TYR A 133 3.29 10.90 26.63
C TYR A 133 1.95 10.78 27.35
N ASP A 134 1.02 11.71 27.09
CA ASP A 134 -0.28 11.74 27.76
C ASP A 134 -1.15 10.55 27.36
N ASP A 135 -1.06 10.10 26.11
CA ASP A 135 -1.81 8.95 25.60
C ASP A 135 -1.35 7.63 26.22
N LEU A 136 -0.04 7.45 26.35
CA LEU A 136 0.56 6.29 27.01
C LEU A 136 0.21 6.26 28.50
N LEU A 137 0.27 7.41 29.17
CA LEU A 137 -0.09 7.52 30.58
C LEU A 137 -1.58 7.23 30.81
N ALA A 138 -2.43 7.70 29.89
CA ALA A 138 -3.86 7.42 29.93
C ALA A 138 -4.16 5.93 29.68
N GLN A 139 -3.43 5.26 28.77
CA GLN A 139 -3.55 3.81 28.55
C GLN A 139 -3.13 3.02 29.80
N HIS A 140 -1.99 3.38 30.40
CA HIS A 140 -1.49 2.73 31.61
C HIS A 140 -2.51 2.79 32.76
N ARG A 141 -3.04 3.98 33.06
CA ARG A 141 -4.07 4.16 34.10
C ARG A 141 -5.34 3.35 33.84
N ARG A 142 -5.84 3.34 32.60
CA ARG A 142 -7.02 2.54 32.22
C ARG A 142 -6.80 1.05 32.47
N ARG A 143 -5.58 0.58 32.21
CA ARG A 143 -5.21 -0.82 32.47
C ARG A 143 -5.18 -1.10 33.97
N GLU A 144 -4.56 -0.24 34.77
CA GLU A 144 -4.58 -0.37 36.23
C GLU A 144 -6.01 -0.39 36.79
N GLU A 145 -6.91 0.45 36.26
CA GLU A 145 -8.34 0.46 36.62
C GLU A 145 -9.08 -0.82 36.22
N ARG A 146 -8.71 -1.45 35.11
CA ARG A 146 -9.28 -2.75 34.66
C ARG A 146 -8.75 -3.94 35.46
N GLU A 147 -7.51 -3.84 35.94
CA GLU A 147 -6.86 -4.87 36.75
C GLU A 147 -7.18 -4.72 38.25
N ALA A 148 -7.75 -3.59 38.68
CA ALA A 148 -8.26 -3.37 40.03
C ALA A 148 -9.57 -4.16 40.27
N PRO A 149 -9.65 -4.95 41.36
CA PRO A 149 -10.78 -5.85 41.65
C PRO A 149 -12.06 -5.15 42.14
#